data_AF-A0A2D7NLP7-F1
#
_entry.id   AF-A0A2D7NLP7-F1
#
_cell.length_a   1.000
_cell.length_b   1.000
_cell.length_c   1.000
_cell.angle_alpha   90.00
_cell.angle_beta   90.00
_cell.angle_gamma   90.00
#
_symmetry.space_group_name_H-M   'P 1'
#
loop_
_entity.id
_entity.type
_entity.pdbx_description
1 polymer ?
#
loop_
_entity_poly.entity_id
_entity_poly.type
_entity_poly.pdbx_seq_one_letter_code
_entity_poly.pdbx_strand_id
1 'polypeptide(L)'
;MTRLWNICAFIALANLVALIGLLVWMASTGRIDSDRVDRVRALFAQPVEVERLAAEAQRQAEELEREASLEADSMVGLPASSRWPIDAFTKIQMERQRMERRFRDQLERDGQEILRAEQQLNAERDAFEREKAEYQQNQEQLRVQQESAEFKQAVKDLESMPAKSAKNLIVETCATGPEGIDLALRWMKGMRQGTRATIIASMKSAEELKLASSLLKSLAVPSAPGGPAMETPDETSITDASSS
;
A
#
# COMPACT_ATOMS: atom_id res chain seq x y z
N MET A 1 -15.16 26.10 29.51
CA MET A 1 -15.07 24.76 28.92
C MET A 1 -13.63 24.33 28.60
N THR A 2 -12.77 25.21 28.06
CA THR A 2 -11.36 24.88 27.70
C THR A 2 -10.48 24.38 28.87
N ARG A 3 -10.75 24.81 30.11
CA ARG A 3 -9.97 24.37 31.29
C ARG A 3 -10.15 22.90 31.63
N LEU A 4 -11.37 22.36 31.53
CA LEU A 4 -11.64 20.94 31.77
C LEU A 4 -10.99 20.05 30.71
N TRP A 5 -11.06 20.48 29.44
CA TRP A 5 -10.41 19.81 28.32
C TRP A 5 -8.89 19.70 28.50
N ASN A 6 -8.23 20.80 28.88
CA ASN A 6 -6.79 20.79 29.11
C ASN A 6 -6.37 19.88 30.26
N ILE A 7 -7.19 19.78 31.32
CA ILE A 7 -6.91 18.85 32.44
C ILE A 7 -7.01 17.40 31.96
N CYS A 8 -8.06 17.05 31.19
CA CYS A 8 -8.19 15.71 30.63
C CYS A 8 -7.04 15.36 29.67
N ALA A 9 -6.65 16.29 28.79
CA ALA A 9 -5.53 16.10 27.87
C ALA A 9 -4.20 15.91 28.61
N PHE A 10 -3.97 16.66 29.70
CA PHE A 10 -2.78 16.53 30.52
C PHE A 10 -2.72 15.18 31.25
N ILE A 11 -3.85 14.73 31.83
CA ILE A 11 -3.93 13.41 32.49
C ILE A 11 -3.68 12.28 31.48
N ALA A 12 -4.26 12.37 30.28
CA ALA A 12 -4.03 11.39 29.21
C ALA A 12 -2.55 11.35 28.80
N LEU A 13 -1.92 12.52 28.64
CA LEU A 13 -0.51 12.61 28.29
C LEU A 13 0.39 12.06 29.40
N ALA A 14 0.09 12.36 30.67
CA ALA A 14 0.82 11.83 31.82
C ALA A 14 0.74 10.29 31.89
N ASN A 15 -0.45 9.71 31.65
CA ASN A 15 -0.62 8.25 31.61
C ASN A 15 0.14 7.61 30.43
N LEU A 16 0.16 8.27 29.26
CA LEU A 16 0.93 7.81 28.11
C LEU A 16 2.44 7.76 28.43
N VAL A 17 2.97 8.84 29.02
CA VAL A 17 4.37 8.91 29.43
C VAL A 17 4.70 7.86 30.49
N ALA A 18 3.80 7.65 31.45
CA ALA A 18 3.95 6.62 32.47
C ALA A 18 4.01 5.20 31.86
N LEU A 19 3.15 4.89 30.88
CA LEU A 19 3.17 3.62 30.16
C LEU A 19 4.46 3.42 29.38
N ILE A 20 4.93 4.45 28.66
CA ILE A 20 6.19 4.40 27.92
C ILE A 20 7.37 4.18 28.88
N GLY A 21 7.43 4.92 29.98
CA GLY A 21 8.45 4.74 31.01
C GLY A 21 8.45 3.34 31.61
N LEU A 22 7.25 2.78 31.88
CA LEU A 22 7.09 1.41 32.36
C LEU A 22 7.62 0.38 31.35
N LEU A 23 7.29 0.54 30.07
CA LEU A 23 7.75 -0.35 29.00
C LEU A 23 9.28 -0.31 28.84
N VAL A 24 9.88 0.88 28.87
CA VAL A 24 11.34 1.06 28.81
C VAL A 24 12.02 0.44 30.03
N TRP A 25 11.45 0.61 31.23
CA TRP A 25 11.97 -0.01 32.45
C TRP A 25 11.85 -1.54 32.44
N MET A 26 10.74 -2.07 31.92
CA MET A 26 10.55 -3.51 31.75
C MET A 26 11.53 -4.10 30.73
N ALA A 27 11.82 -3.38 29.64
CA ALA A 27 12.84 -3.78 28.68
C ALA A 27 14.25 -3.73 29.29
N SER A 28 14.59 -2.69 30.05
CA SER A 28 15.93 -2.53 30.63
C SER A 28 16.22 -3.55 31.75
N THR A 29 15.19 -4.03 32.45
CA THR A 29 15.34 -5.03 33.52
C THR A 29 15.39 -6.47 33.01
N GLY A 30 15.35 -6.68 31.68
CA GLY A 30 15.36 -8.02 31.09
C GLY A 30 14.11 -8.84 31.42
N ARG A 31 13.03 -8.19 31.89
CA ARG A 31 11.75 -8.86 32.18
C ARG A 31 10.90 -9.08 30.92
N ILE A 32 11.22 -8.37 29.83
CA ILE A 32 10.71 -8.62 28.49
C ILE A 32 11.76 -9.43 27.73
N ASP A 33 11.53 -10.74 27.67
CA ASP A 33 12.27 -11.64 26.81
C ASP A 33 11.67 -11.57 25.41
N SER A 34 12.48 -11.40 24.36
CA SER A 34 11.98 -11.32 22.97
C SER A 34 11.15 -12.55 22.60
N ASP A 35 11.54 -13.71 23.12
CA ASP A 35 10.83 -14.97 22.94
C ASP A 35 9.44 -15.00 23.58
N ARG A 36 9.19 -14.18 24.61
CA ARG A 36 7.84 -14.04 25.19
C ARG A 36 6.98 -13.08 24.39
N VAL A 37 7.57 -12.01 23.85
CA VAL A 37 6.85 -11.07 22.98
C VAL A 37 6.41 -11.76 21.69
N ASP A 38 7.29 -12.57 21.08
CA ASP A 38 6.95 -13.31 19.87
C ASP A 38 5.91 -14.40 20.13
N ARG A 39 5.93 -15.06 21.28
CA ARG A 39 4.87 -16.01 21.67
C ARG A 39 3.51 -15.34 21.88
N VAL A 40 3.48 -14.19 22.55
CA VAL A 40 2.23 -13.44 22.74
C VAL A 40 1.73 -12.88 21.40
N ARG A 41 2.63 -12.38 20.56
CA ARG A 41 2.31 -11.94 19.20
C ARG A 41 1.77 -13.08 18.35
N ALA A 42 2.33 -14.28 18.45
CA ALA A 42 1.83 -15.47 17.75
C ALA A 42 0.42 -15.85 18.23
N LEU A 43 0.14 -15.75 19.53
CA LEU A 43 -1.18 -16.03 20.10
C LEU A 43 -2.25 -15.05 19.60
N PHE A 44 -1.91 -13.77 19.44
CA PHE A 44 -2.83 -12.74 18.93
C PHE A 44 -2.84 -12.60 17.40
N ALA A 45 -1.84 -13.16 16.71
CA ALA A 45 -1.77 -13.17 15.25
C ALA A 45 -2.57 -14.32 14.63
N GLN A 46 -2.95 -15.34 15.41
CA GLN A 46 -3.82 -16.41 14.94
C GLN A 46 -5.27 -15.89 14.89
N PRO A 47 -5.89 -15.75 13.70
CA PRO A 47 -7.28 -15.33 13.60
C PRO A 47 -8.17 -16.41 14.22
N VAL A 48 -9.17 -16.01 15.01
CA VAL A 48 -10.15 -16.92 15.64
C VAL A 48 -10.84 -17.85 14.61
N GLU A 49 -10.93 -17.41 13.35
CA GLU A 49 -11.40 -18.20 12.20
C GLU A 49 -10.49 -19.41 11.90
N VAL A 50 -9.16 -19.28 12.00
CA VAL A 50 -8.21 -20.37 11.75
C VAL A 50 -8.23 -21.40 12.86
N GLU A 51 -8.43 -20.97 14.11
CA GLU A 51 -8.58 -21.86 15.26
C GLU A 51 -9.90 -22.63 15.21
N ARG A 52 -10.99 -21.99 14.76
CA ARG A 52 -12.28 -22.66 14.49
C ARG A 52 -12.18 -23.69 13.37
N LEU A 53 -11.56 -23.35 12.25
CA LEU A 53 -11.37 -24.28 11.13
C LEU A 53 -10.50 -25.48 11.51
N ALA A 54 -9.46 -25.28 12.34
CA ALA A 54 -8.65 -26.38 12.83
C ALA A 54 -9.41 -27.30 13.80
N ALA A 55 -10.24 -26.73 14.67
CA ALA A 55 -11.11 -27.49 15.58
C ALA A 55 -12.23 -28.24 14.83
N GLU A 56 -12.78 -27.65 13.77
CA GLU A 56 -13.76 -28.30 12.89
C GLU A 56 -13.13 -29.42 12.07
N ALA A 57 -11.92 -29.22 11.55
CA ALA A 57 -11.18 -30.26 10.84
C ALA A 57 -10.81 -31.46 11.74
N GLN A 58 -10.45 -31.22 13.01
CA GLN A 58 -10.23 -32.29 13.98
C GLN A 58 -11.52 -33.06 14.28
N ARG A 59 -12.66 -32.37 14.45
CA ARG A 59 -13.95 -33.03 14.67
C ARG A 59 -14.38 -33.85 13.46
N GLN A 60 -14.19 -33.34 12.25
CA GLN A 60 -14.48 -34.09 11.02
C GLN A 60 -13.58 -35.32 10.86
N ALA A 61 -12.30 -35.24 11.24
CA ALA A 61 -11.40 -36.39 11.23
C ALA A 61 -11.84 -37.46 12.25
N GLU A 62 -12.24 -37.07 13.45
CA GLU A 62 -12.75 -37.99 14.48
C GLU A 62 -14.09 -38.63 14.07
N GLU A 63 -14.95 -37.89 13.36
CA GLU A 63 -16.21 -38.41 12.82
C GLU A 63 -15.96 -39.40 11.68
N LEU A 64 -15.04 -39.10 10.76
CA LEU A 64 -14.65 -40.00 9.67
C LEU A 64 -14.01 -41.29 10.18
N GLU A 65 -13.18 -41.24 11.23
CA GLU A 65 -12.61 -42.45 11.84
C GLU A 65 -13.69 -43.31 12.53
N ARG A 66 -14.71 -42.69 13.13
CA ARG A 66 -15.85 -43.40 13.72
C ARG A 66 -16.74 -44.03 12.64
N GLU A 67 -17.00 -43.33 11.55
CA GLU A 67 -17.76 -43.87 10.43
C GLU A 67 -17.01 -45.01 9.74
N ALA A 68 -15.70 -44.87 9.52
CA ALA A 68 -14.88 -45.93 8.92
C ALA A 68 -14.80 -47.19 9.80
N SER A 69 -14.79 -47.05 11.13
CA SER A 69 -14.81 -48.20 12.04
C SER A 69 -16.19 -48.88 12.09
N LEU A 70 -17.28 -48.11 12.02
CA LEU A 70 -18.64 -48.65 11.91
C LEU A 70 -18.88 -49.35 10.56
N GLU A 71 -18.35 -48.81 9.47
CA GLU A 71 -18.43 -49.44 8.15
C GLU A 71 -17.60 -50.74 8.09
N ALA A 72 -16.40 -50.76 8.67
CA ALA A 72 -15.57 -51.96 8.76
C ALA A 72 -16.26 -53.09 9.53
N ASP A 73 -16.96 -52.78 10.63
CA ASP A 73 -17.75 -53.75 11.39
C ASP A 73 -19.00 -54.22 10.63
N SER A 74 -19.58 -53.37 9.78
CA SER A 74 -20.74 -53.73 8.95
C SER A 74 -20.40 -54.67 7.78
N MET A 75 -19.15 -54.67 7.29
CA MET A 75 -18.73 -55.51 6.17
C MET A 75 -18.42 -56.97 6.55
N VAL A 76 -18.34 -57.31 7.84
CA VAL A 76 -18.05 -58.68 8.31
C VAL A 76 -19.27 -59.62 8.23
N GLY A 77 -20.46 -59.10 7.90
CA GLY A 77 -21.73 -59.81 8.07
C GLY A 77 -22.57 -60.11 6.82
N LEU A 78 -22.06 -60.01 5.58
CA LEU A 78 -22.87 -60.37 4.40
C LEU A 78 -22.72 -61.87 4.06
N PRO A 79 -23.76 -62.71 4.26
CA PRO A 79 -23.73 -64.08 3.80
C PRO A 79 -23.75 -64.11 2.27
N ALA A 80 -22.71 -64.70 1.68
CA ALA A 80 -22.62 -65.02 0.26
C ALA A 80 -23.68 -66.08 -0.12
N SER A 81 -24.93 -65.65 -0.27
CA SER A 81 -26.00 -66.46 -0.84
C SER A 81 -25.86 -66.46 -2.37
N SER A 82 -25.45 -67.60 -2.91
CA SER A 82 -25.10 -67.87 -4.32
C SER A 82 -26.30 -67.92 -5.29
N ARG A 83 -27.33 -67.10 -5.06
CA ARG A 83 -28.48 -66.90 -5.97
C ARG A 83 -28.84 -65.42 -6.06
N TRP A 84 -27.89 -64.60 -6.50
CA TRP A 84 -28.23 -63.25 -6.91
C TRP A 84 -28.85 -63.30 -8.32
N PRO A 85 -30.10 -62.82 -8.50
CA PRO A 85 -30.74 -62.83 -9.81
C PRO A 85 -29.99 -61.86 -10.73
N ILE A 86 -29.83 -62.23 -11.99
CA ILE A 86 -29.20 -61.42 -13.06
C ILE A 86 -29.80 -59.99 -13.09
N ASP A 87 -31.06 -59.82 -12.68
CA ASP A 87 -31.74 -58.54 -12.52
C ASP A 87 -31.07 -57.58 -11.52
N ALA A 88 -30.46 -58.09 -10.43
CA ALA A 88 -29.73 -57.26 -9.46
C ALA A 88 -28.50 -56.61 -10.11
N PHE A 89 -27.79 -57.36 -10.94
CA PHE A 89 -26.61 -56.85 -11.66
C PHE A 89 -26.98 -55.75 -12.67
N THR A 90 -28.09 -55.92 -13.41
CA THR A 90 -28.58 -54.88 -14.34
C THR A 90 -28.96 -53.59 -13.62
N LYS A 91 -29.60 -53.67 -12.44
CA LYS A 91 -29.93 -52.49 -11.63
C LYS A 91 -28.67 -51.76 -11.15
N ILE A 92 -27.68 -52.49 -10.66
CA ILE A 92 -26.39 -51.93 -10.22
C ILE A 92 -25.70 -51.21 -11.39
N GLN A 93 -25.72 -51.78 -12.60
CA GLN A 93 -25.15 -51.11 -13.77
C GLN A 93 -25.89 -49.81 -14.13
N MET A 94 -27.22 -49.81 -14.10
CA MET A 94 -28.00 -48.60 -14.35
C MET A 94 -27.76 -47.53 -13.29
N GLU A 95 -27.66 -47.92 -12.01
CA GLU A 95 -27.33 -47.01 -10.91
C GLU A 95 -25.93 -46.42 -11.09
N ARG A 96 -24.94 -47.24 -11.45
CA ARG A 96 -23.59 -46.79 -11.75
C ARG A 96 -23.58 -45.77 -12.89
N GLN A 97 -24.28 -46.04 -13.99
CA GLN A 97 -24.37 -45.08 -15.11
C GLN A 97 -25.04 -43.77 -14.69
N ARG A 98 -26.08 -43.82 -13.84
CA ARG A 98 -26.73 -42.61 -13.31
C ARG A 98 -25.80 -41.82 -12.41
N MET A 99 -25.03 -42.49 -11.55
CA MET A 99 -24.02 -41.84 -10.71
C MET A 99 -22.94 -41.19 -11.58
N GLU A 100 -22.39 -41.89 -12.55
CA GLU A 100 -21.36 -41.35 -13.46
C GLU A 100 -21.85 -40.09 -14.21
N ARG A 101 -23.11 -40.07 -14.64
CA ARG A 101 -23.71 -38.86 -15.25
C ARG A 101 -23.81 -37.71 -14.25
N ARG A 102 -24.31 -37.96 -13.04
CA ARG A 102 -24.39 -36.93 -11.99
C ARG A 102 -23.03 -36.37 -11.63
N PHE A 103 -22.02 -37.23 -11.51
CA PHE A 103 -20.64 -36.80 -11.24
C PHE A 103 -20.08 -35.93 -12.37
N ARG A 104 -20.33 -36.28 -13.64
CA ARG A 104 -19.92 -35.42 -14.76
C ARG A 104 -20.64 -34.09 -14.76
N ASP A 105 -21.97 -34.09 -14.59
CA ASP A 105 -22.76 -32.87 -14.54
C ASP A 105 -22.32 -31.97 -13.37
N GLN A 106 -21.93 -32.55 -12.24
CA GLN A 106 -21.40 -31.81 -11.09
C GLN A 106 -20.02 -31.23 -11.39
N LEU A 107 -19.10 -32.00 -11.95
CA LEU A 107 -17.77 -31.51 -12.35
C LEU A 107 -17.86 -30.37 -13.37
N GLU A 108 -18.81 -30.44 -14.30
CA GLU A 108 -19.05 -29.36 -15.27
C GLU A 108 -19.58 -28.09 -14.59
N ARG A 109 -20.48 -28.22 -13.61
CA ARG A 109 -20.97 -27.07 -12.83
C ARG A 109 -19.86 -26.46 -11.98
N ASP A 110 -19.12 -27.27 -11.24
CA ASP A 110 -18.01 -26.83 -10.41
C ASP A 110 -16.95 -26.13 -11.27
N GLY A 111 -16.64 -26.68 -12.44
CA GLY A 111 -15.74 -26.06 -13.41
C GLY A 111 -16.25 -24.70 -13.92
N GLN A 112 -17.55 -24.58 -14.22
CA GLN A 112 -18.16 -23.30 -14.60
C GLN A 112 -18.15 -22.28 -13.46
N GLU A 113 -18.35 -22.73 -12.21
CA GLU A 113 -18.32 -21.86 -11.03
C GLU A 113 -16.91 -21.33 -10.78
N ILE A 114 -15.88 -22.18 -10.88
CA ILE A 114 -14.48 -21.78 -10.79
C ILE A 114 -14.14 -20.74 -11.86
N LEU A 115 -14.52 -20.99 -13.13
CA LEU A 115 -14.27 -20.04 -14.22
C LEU A 115 -14.94 -18.68 -13.98
N ARG A 116 -16.17 -18.66 -13.43
CA ARG A 116 -16.86 -17.41 -13.08
C ARG A 116 -16.16 -16.69 -11.94
N ALA A 117 -15.73 -17.42 -10.91
CA ALA A 117 -14.99 -16.85 -9.78
C ALA A 117 -13.66 -16.25 -10.24
N GLU A 118 -12.93 -16.92 -11.13
CA GLU A 118 -11.70 -16.38 -11.72
C GLU A 118 -11.94 -15.10 -12.53
N GLN A 119 -13.00 -15.08 -13.35
CA GLN A 119 -13.38 -13.89 -14.11
C GLN A 119 -13.75 -12.71 -13.18
N GLN A 120 -14.47 -12.98 -12.09
CA GLN A 120 -14.82 -11.96 -11.10
C GLN A 120 -13.57 -11.43 -10.40
N LEU A 121 -12.68 -12.32 -9.93
CA LEU A 121 -11.44 -11.91 -9.28
C LEU A 121 -10.53 -11.09 -10.20
N ASN A 122 -10.44 -11.45 -11.49
CA ASN A 122 -9.67 -10.67 -12.45
C ASN A 122 -10.31 -9.29 -12.68
N ALA A 123 -11.64 -9.21 -12.82
CA ALA A 123 -12.34 -7.94 -12.97
C ALA A 123 -12.18 -7.04 -11.73
N GLU A 124 -12.21 -7.62 -10.53
CA GLU A 124 -11.95 -6.90 -9.27
C GLU A 124 -10.51 -6.39 -9.18
N ARG A 125 -9.53 -7.21 -9.59
CA ARG A 125 -8.11 -6.80 -9.66
C ARG A 125 -7.92 -5.63 -10.63
N ASP A 126 -8.49 -5.73 -11.83
CA ASP A 126 -8.39 -4.66 -12.85
C ASP A 126 -9.10 -3.38 -12.40
N ALA A 127 -10.19 -3.48 -11.64
CA ALA A 127 -10.85 -2.32 -11.03
C ALA A 127 -9.97 -1.68 -9.96
N PHE A 128 -9.38 -2.49 -9.08
CA PHE A 128 -8.48 -2.02 -8.03
C PHE A 128 -7.21 -1.35 -8.57
N GLU A 129 -6.61 -1.91 -9.63
CA GLU A 129 -5.44 -1.32 -10.28
C GLU A 129 -5.75 0.04 -10.89
N ARG A 130 -6.92 0.20 -11.52
CA ARG A 130 -7.40 1.49 -12.03
C ARG A 130 -7.61 2.51 -10.92
N GLU A 131 -8.31 2.13 -9.85
CA GLU A 131 -8.54 3.01 -8.70
C GLU A 131 -7.20 3.46 -8.07
N LYS A 132 -6.25 2.54 -7.94
CA LYS A 132 -4.91 2.84 -7.42
C LYS A 132 -4.16 3.81 -8.33
N ALA A 133 -4.21 3.63 -9.64
CA ALA A 133 -3.57 4.52 -10.60
C ALA A 133 -4.19 5.94 -10.55
N GLU A 134 -5.52 6.03 -10.52
CA GLU A 134 -6.24 7.31 -10.37
C GLU A 134 -5.89 8.00 -9.05
N TYR A 135 -5.82 7.25 -7.95
CA TYR A 135 -5.44 7.79 -6.65
C TYR A 135 -4.01 8.34 -6.65
N GLN A 136 -3.06 7.62 -7.25
CA GLN A 136 -1.67 8.08 -7.36
C GLN A 136 -1.57 9.37 -8.20
N GLN A 137 -2.26 9.42 -9.35
CA GLN A 137 -2.32 10.63 -10.17
C GLN A 137 -2.92 11.81 -9.39
N ASN A 138 -4.00 11.58 -8.63
CA ASN A 138 -4.62 12.61 -7.80
C ASN A 138 -3.67 13.10 -6.70
N GLN A 139 -2.92 12.21 -6.06
CA GLN A 139 -1.91 12.60 -5.07
C GLN A 139 -0.78 13.43 -5.69
N GLU A 140 -0.27 13.04 -6.85
CA GLU A 140 0.77 13.79 -7.55
C GLU A 140 0.27 15.18 -7.94
N GLN A 141 -0.96 15.29 -8.46
CA GLN A 141 -1.57 16.57 -8.78
C GLN A 141 -1.74 17.45 -7.54
N LEU A 142 -2.21 16.88 -6.42
CA LEU A 142 -2.32 17.62 -5.15
C LEU A 142 -0.96 18.06 -4.64
N ARG A 143 0.07 17.21 -4.74
CA ARG A 143 1.44 17.55 -4.33
C ARG A 143 1.98 18.70 -5.18
N VAL A 144 1.85 18.63 -6.50
CA VAL A 144 2.27 19.70 -7.42
C VAL A 144 1.51 21.00 -7.14
N GLN A 145 0.20 20.93 -6.86
CA GLN A 145 -0.59 22.10 -6.51
C GLN A 145 -0.14 22.71 -5.18
N GLN A 146 0.06 21.89 -4.13
CA GLN A 146 0.54 22.33 -2.82
C GLN A 146 1.94 22.94 -2.92
N GLU A 147 2.89 22.24 -3.56
CA GLU A 147 4.24 22.75 -3.81
C GLU A 147 4.19 24.10 -4.56
N SER A 148 3.30 24.24 -5.55
CA SER A 148 3.15 25.50 -6.28
C SER A 148 2.52 26.63 -5.43
N ALA A 149 1.59 26.30 -4.53
CA ALA A 149 0.92 27.25 -3.65
C ALA A 149 1.86 27.74 -2.54
N GLU A 150 2.57 26.82 -1.89
CA GLU A 150 3.60 27.11 -0.90
C GLU A 150 4.75 27.90 -1.53
N PHE A 151 5.17 27.54 -2.74
CA PHE A 151 6.17 28.28 -3.49
C PHE A 151 5.72 29.72 -3.80
N LYS A 152 4.48 29.91 -4.29
CA LYS A 152 3.93 31.25 -4.54
C LYS A 152 3.85 32.09 -3.27
N GLN A 153 3.49 31.46 -2.15
CA GLN A 153 3.42 32.14 -0.85
C GLN A 153 4.83 32.55 -0.38
N ALA A 154 5.81 31.65 -0.44
CA ALA A 154 7.20 31.94 -0.09
C ALA A 154 7.79 33.07 -0.96
N VAL A 155 7.53 33.04 -2.28
CA VAL A 155 7.95 34.12 -3.20
C VAL A 155 7.29 35.44 -2.81
N LYS A 156 5.98 35.45 -2.54
CA LYS A 156 5.25 36.65 -2.13
C LYS A 156 5.78 37.22 -0.81
N ASP A 157 6.06 36.37 0.17
CA ASP A 157 6.62 36.77 1.45
C ASP A 157 8.02 37.36 1.25
N LEU A 158 8.86 36.74 0.41
CA LEU A 158 10.19 37.24 0.06
C LEU A 158 10.12 38.60 -0.66
N GLU A 159 9.16 38.80 -1.57
CA GLU A 159 8.94 40.08 -2.27
C GLU A 159 8.45 41.20 -1.33
N SER A 160 7.74 40.85 -0.26
CA SER A 160 7.24 41.81 0.73
C SER A 160 8.33 42.30 1.70
N MET A 161 9.43 41.55 1.83
CA MET A 161 10.54 41.89 2.72
C MET A 161 11.45 42.98 2.12
N PRO A 162 12.08 43.83 2.95
CA PRO A 162 13.11 44.74 2.48
C PRO A 162 14.27 44.00 1.82
N ALA A 163 14.84 44.58 0.76
CA ALA A 163 15.88 43.95 -0.05
C ALA A 163 17.09 43.43 0.77
N LYS A 164 17.47 44.14 1.84
CA LYS A 164 18.56 43.71 2.73
C LYS A 164 18.24 42.42 3.49
N SER A 165 16.99 42.26 3.94
CA SER A 165 16.56 41.07 4.68
C SER A 165 16.40 39.88 3.74
N ALA A 166 15.75 40.09 2.58
CA ALA A 166 15.62 39.06 1.55
C ALA A 166 17.00 38.57 1.05
N LYS A 167 17.98 39.48 0.92
CA LYS A 167 19.36 39.14 0.62
C LYS A 167 19.97 38.19 1.66
N ASN A 168 19.85 38.52 2.95
CA ASN A 168 20.42 37.69 4.01
C ASN A 168 19.82 36.28 4.00
N LEU A 169 18.50 36.17 3.82
CA LEU A 169 17.81 34.89 3.73
C LEU A 169 18.28 34.06 2.53
N ILE A 170 18.43 34.69 1.35
CA ILE A 170 18.97 34.01 0.16
C ILE A 170 20.40 33.52 0.41
N VAL A 171 21.26 34.36 0.98
CA VAL A 171 22.65 33.98 1.30
C VAL A 171 22.71 32.83 2.30
N GLU A 172 21.85 32.85 3.32
CA GLU A 172 21.73 31.77 4.31
C GLU A 172 21.26 30.46 3.65
N THR A 173 20.25 30.50 2.78
CA THR A 173 19.81 29.30 2.05
C THR A 173 20.90 28.76 1.14
N CYS A 174 21.65 29.61 0.44
CA CYS A 174 22.78 29.18 -0.37
C CYS A 174 23.92 28.58 0.47
N ALA A 175 24.06 28.96 1.74
CA ALA A 175 25.07 28.42 2.65
C ALA A 175 24.75 26.99 3.11
N THR A 176 23.49 26.54 3.00
CA THR A 176 23.07 25.19 3.43
C THR A 176 23.58 24.09 2.48
N GLY A 177 23.96 24.44 1.24
CA GLY A 177 24.52 23.50 0.26
C GLY A 177 23.98 23.71 -1.15
N PRO A 178 24.26 22.78 -2.09
CA PRO A 178 23.83 22.88 -3.49
C PRO A 178 22.30 22.94 -3.62
N GLU A 179 21.56 22.17 -2.83
CA GLU A 179 20.08 22.20 -2.83
C GLU A 179 19.52 23.57 -2.44
N GLY A 180 20.20 24.28 -1.53
CA GLY A 180 19.83 25.62 -1.11
C GLY A 180 20.05 26.67 -2.19
N ILE A 181 21.09 26.50 -3.01
CA ILE A 181 21.33 27.35 -4.19
C ILE A 181 20.21 27.17 -5.22
N ASP A 182 19.78 25.93 -5.47
CA ASP A 182 18.69 25.63 -6.40
C ASP A 182 17.35 26.18 -5.91
N LEU A 183 17.07 26.08 -4.61
CA LEU A 183 15.88 26.67 -3.99
C LEU A 183 15.88 28.19 -4.12
N ALA A 184 17.00 28.84 -3.80
CA ALA A 184 17.16 30.27 -3.97
C ALA A 184 16.94 30.70 -5.43
N LEU A 185 17.51 29.96 -6.39
CA LEU A 185 17.29 30.21 -7.81
C LEU A 185 15.83 30.05 -8.21
N ARG A 186 15.13 29.04 -7.67
CA ARG A 186 13.70 28.82 -7.93
C ARG A 186 12.90 30.02 -7.43
N TRP A 187 13.11 30.47 -6.19
CA TRP A 187 12.46 31.68 -5.66
C TRP A 187 12.79 32.92 -6.51
N MET A 188 14.06 33.11 -6.87
CA MET A 188 14.46 34.25 -7.70
C MET A 188 13.84 34.23 -9.10
N LYS A 189 13.65 33.06 -9.72
CA LYS A 189 12.93 32.92 -11.00
C LYS A 189 11.45 33.28 -10.86
N GLY A 190 10.82 32.92 -9.74
CA GLY A 190 9.42 33.26 -9.44
C GLY A 190 9.16 34.73 -9.13
N MET A 191 10.19 35.47 -8.66
CA MET A 191 10.08 36.88 -8.32
C MET A 191 10.02 37.83 -9.54
N ARG A 192 9.37 38.98 -9.35
CA ARG A 192 9.41 40.14 -10.27
C ARG A 192 10.85 40.58 -10.52
N GLN A 193 11.15 40.89 -11.78
CA GLN A 193 12.50 41.26 -12.22
C GLN A 193 13.09 42.45 -11.46
N GLY A 194 12.28 43.47 -11.14
CA GLY A 194 12.72 44.65 -10.40
C GLY A 194 13.14 44.35 -8.96
N THR A 195 12.34 43.52 -8.24
CA THR A 195 12.65 43.11 -6.87
C THR A 195 13.92 42.27 -6.83
N ARG A 196 14.05 41.30 -7.75
CA ARG A 196 15.26 40.49 -7.92
C ARG A 196 16.51 41.36 -8.16
N ALA A 197 16.44 42.33 -9.07
CA ALA A 197 17.57 43.22 -9.34
C ALA A 197 17.95 44.07 -8.12
N THR A 198 16.97 44.52 -7.34
CA THR A 198 17.20 45.29 -6.11
C THR A 198 17.87 44.45 -5.03
N ILE A 199 17.47 43.19 -4.87
CA ILE A 199 18.09 42.24 -3.93
C ILE A 199 19.55 41.98 -4.35
N ILE A 200 19.81 41.71 -5.62
CA ILE A 200 21.17 41.49 -6.14
C ILE A 200 22.03 42.75 -5.96
N ALA A 201 21.50 43.95 -6.22
CA ALA A 201 22.21 45.21 -6.00
C ALA A 201 22.54 45.47 -4.51
N SER A 202 21.83 44.83 -3.58
CA SER A 202 22.11 44.94 -2.15
C SER A 202 23.26 44.04 -1.67
N MET A 203 23.73 43.10 -2.51
CA MET A 203 24.91 42.28 -2.29
C MET A 203 26.17 43.11 -2.56
N LYS A 204 26.94 43.40 -1.50
CA LYS A 204 28.10 44.32 -1.57
C LYS A 204 29.41 43.65 -1.16
N SER A 205 29.36 42.55 -0.42
CA SER A 205 30.58 41.83 -0.04
C SER A 205 31.20 41.14 -1.25
N ALA A 206 32.53 41.00 -1.27
CA ALA A 206 33.25 40.36 -2.37
C ALA A 206 32.82 38.89 -2.58
N GLU A 207 32.48 38.17 -1.51
CA GLU A 207 31.96 36.80 -1.56
C GLU A 207 30.53 36.78 -2.09
N GLU A 208 29.68 37.70 -1.62
CA GLU A 208 28.30 37.85 -2.09
C GLU A 208 28.26 38.22 -3.58
N LEU A 209 29.19 39.03 -4.09
CA LEU A 209 29.27 39.39 -5.50
C LEU A 209 29.62 38.20 -6.40
N LYS A 210 30.51 37.30 -5.94
CA LYS A 210 30.79 36.05 -6.66
C LYS A 210 29.54 35.18 -6.72
N LEU A 211 28.83 35.04 -5.61
CA LEU A 211 27.57 34.31 -5.52
C LEU A 211 26.48 34.96 -6.39
N ALA A 212 26.35 36.28 -6.38
CA ALA A 212 25.43 37.02 -7.23
C ALA A 212 25.70 36.75 -8.71
N SER A 213 26.98 36.73 -9.11
CA SER A 213 27.37 36.46 -10.49
C SER A 213 27.09 35.02 -10.91
N SER A 214 27.26 34.03 -10.01
CA SER A 214 26.94 32.64 -10.30
C SER A 214 25.42 32.46 -10.42
N LEU A 215 24.64 33.06 -9.53
CA LEU A 215 23.18 33.06 -9.59
C LEU A 215 22.66 33.73 -10.87
N LEU A 216 23.26 34.85 -11.29
CA LEU A 216 22.88 35.51 -12.54
C LEU A 216 23.18 34.65 -13.77
N LYS A 217 24.31 33.96 -13.79
CA LYS A 217 24.67 33.02 -14.88
C LYS A 217 23.68 31.86 -14.95
N SER A 218 23.30 31.26 -13.82
CA SER A 218 22.34 30.15 -13.80
C SER A 218 20.89 30.59 -14.05
N LEU A 219 20.55 31.85 -13.79
CA LEU A 219 19.28 32.45 -14.23
C LEU A 219 19.25 32.76 -15.73
N ALA A 220 20.38 33.15 -16.31
CA ALA A 220 20.48 33.47 -17.73
C ALA A 220 20.44 32.22 -18.61
N VAL A 221 20.92 31.08 -18.12
CA VAL A 221 20.74 29.79 -18.79
C VAL A 221 19.25 29.41 -18.66
N PRO A 222 18.48 29.36 -19.77
CA PRO A 222 17.13 28.83 -19.73
C PRO A 222 17.26 27.41 -19.18
N SER A 223 16.54 27.06 -18.11
CA SER A 223 16.49 25.65 -17.72
C SER A 223 15.95 24.93 -18.95
N ALA A 224 16.76 24.05 -19.53
CA ALA A 224 16.32 23.23 -20.65
C ALA A 224 14.95 22.65 -20.29
N PRO A 225 13.97 22.64 -21.21
CA PRO A 225 12.68 22.00 -20.98
C PRO A 225 12.91 20.48 -20.94
N GLY A 226 13.54 20.02 -19.87
CA GLY A 226 13.77 18.64 -19.49
C GLY A 226 12.97 18.36 -18.23
N GLY A 227 11.66 18.60 -18.28
CA GLY A 227 10.79 17.66 -17.58
C GLY A 227 10.99 16.31 -18.26
N PRO A 228 11.00 15.19 -17.52
CA PRO A 228 11.00 13.88 -18.15
C PRO A 228 9.83 13.89 -19.14
N ALA A 229 10.15 13.86 -20.43
CA ALA A 229 9.18 13.51 -21.43
C ALA A 229 8.70 12.14 -20.98
N MET A 230 7.48 12.13 -20.44
CA MET A 230 6.69 10.94 -20.26
C MET A 230 6.71 10.28 -21.64
N GLU A 231 7.61 9.30 -21.82
CA GLU A 231 7.60 8.40 -22.96
C GLU A 231 6.20 7.82 -22.95
N THR A 232 5.32 8.39 -23.77
CA THR A 232 4.07 7.75 -24.12
C THR A 232 4.48 6.43 -24.76
N PRO A 233 4.16 5.28 -24.16
CA PRO A 233 4.42 4.01 -24.80
C PRO A 233 3.65 4.01 -26.12
N ASP A 234 4.38 3.75 -27.19
CA ASP A 234 3.91 3.68 -28.56
C ASP A 234 2.73 2.70 -28.65
N GLU A 235 1.52 3.24 -28.73
CA GLU A 235 0.27 2.50 -28.87
C GLU A 235 0.07 2.09 -30.34
N THR A 236 1.04 1.36 -30.90
CA THR A 236 0.95 0.79 -32.27
C THR A 236 1.55 -0.61 -32.36
N SER A 237 1.04 -1.55 -31.55
CA SER A 237 1.23 -2.98 -31.80
C SER A 237 -0.01 -3.81 -31.46
N ILE A 238 -1.17 -3.44 -32.02
CA ILE A 238 -2.32 -4.35 -32.14
C ILE A 238 -2.82 -4.29 -33.59
N THR A 239 -2.13 -5.02 -34.47
CA THR A 239 -2.72 -5.54 -35.70
C THR A 239 -2.04 -6.87 -36.01
N ASP A 240 -2.87 -7.84 -36.38
CA ASP A 240 -2.55 -9.16 -36.95
C ASP A 240 -2.23 -10.32 -36.00
N ALA A 241 -3.30 -10.98 -35.55
CA ALA A 241 -3.38 -12.44 -35.57
C ALA A 241 -4.84 -12.91 -35.66
N SER A 242 -5.50 -12.64 -36.80
CA SER A 242 -6.60 -13.46 -37.27
C SER A 242 -6.11 -14.20 -38.51
N SER A 243 -5.73 -15.47 -38.36
CA SER A 243 -5.64 -16.48 -39.42
C SER A 243 -5.14 -17.82 -38.87
N SER A 244 -6.07 -18.75 -38.66
CA SER A 244 -5.99 -20.23 -38.84
C SER A 244 -6.75 -20.98 -37.75
#